data_AF-A0A562RW74-F1
#
_entry.id   AF-A0A562RW74-F1
#
_cell.length_a   1.000
_cell.length_b   1.000
_cell.length_c   1.000
_cell.angle_alpha   90.00
_cell.angle_beta   90.00
_cell.angle_gamma   90.00
#
_symmetry.space_group_name_H-M   'P 1'
#
loop_
_entity.id
_entity.type
_entity.pdbx_description
1 polymer ?
#
loop_
_entity_poly.entity_id
_entity_poly.type
_entity_poly.pdbx_seq_one_letter_code
_entity_poly.pdbx_strand_id
1 'polypeptide(L)'
;MKFYKGDRFLRRQIFDSGLKIDSAGVPGYFVAVLMSDYRPEAQGVFGMLIEEESLIEYMYIMLFLGVGFAVAFAPFVAAWMLAPRRKNTGSHESNYECGIEPYGKAWDFRYGVAYYLYALIFLAFDVDILFLFPVATAFHEAEPLRAIVEFVIFVGILSLAIVYAWVKGVFNWQRKNNS
;
A
#
# COMPACT_ATOMS: atom_id res chain seq x y z
N MET A 1 -14.00 14.86 48.44
CA MET A 1 -13.29 13.95 47.51
C MET A 1 -14.26 12.84 47.12
N LYS A 2 -14.89 12.93 45.94
CA LYS A 2 -15.90 11.96 45.46
C LYS A 2 -15.20 11.01 44.48
N PHE A 3 -14.93 9.79 44.91
CA PHE A 3 -14.38 8.73 44.06
C PHE A 3 -15.49 8.14 43.18
N TYR A 4 -15.35 8.23 41.86
CA TYR A 4 -16.26 7.63 40.90
C TYR A 4 -15.93 6.13 40.71
N LYS A 5 -16.98 5.34 40.46
CA LYS A 5 -16.98 3.86 40.48
C LYS A 5 -16.18 3.20 39.34
N GLY A 6 -15.64 3.97 38.39
CA GLY A 6 -14.91 3.52 37.19
C GLY A 6 -13.40 3.29 37.36
N ASP A 7 -12.79 3.83 38.43
CA ASP A 7 -11.33 3.82 38.61
C ASP A 7 -10.70 2.43 38.83
N ARG A 8 -11.50 1.43 39.22
CA ARG A 8 -10.98 0.07 39.45
C ARG A 8 -10.62 -0.69 38.18
N PHE A 9 -11.16 -0.29 37.03
CA PHE A 9 -10.87 -0.95 35.76
C PHE A 9 -9.56 -0.43 35.15
N LEU A 10 -9.38 0.90 35.13
CA LEU A 10 -8.15 1.56 34.69
C LEU A 10 -6.94 1.19 35.56
N ARG A 11 -7.14 1.03 36.88
CA ARG A 11 -6.08 0.55 37.80
C ARG A 11 -5.54 -0.84 37.46
N ARG A 12 -6.36 -1.71 36.87
CA ARG A 12 -5.95 -3.08 36.52
C ARG A 12 -5.14 -3.10 35.22
N GLN A 13 -5.54 -2.28 34.25
CA GLN A 13 -4.86 -2.13 32.97
C GLN A 13 -3.46 -1.52 33.08
N ILE A 14 -3.26 -0.59 34.02
CA ILE A 14 -1.96 0.06 34.29
C ILE A 14 -1.01 -0.86 35.09
N PHE A 15 -1.54 -1.78 35.88
CA PHE A 15 -0.73 -2.70 36.68
C PHE A 15 -0.20 -3.89 35.85
N ASP A 16 -0.96 -4.32 34.83
CA ASP A 16 -0.58 -5.43 33.94
C ASP A 16 0.36 -5.00 32.78
N SER A 17 0.52 -3.70 32.51
CA SER A 17 1.33 -3.18 31.39
C SER A 17 2.85 -3.14 31.65
N GLY A 18 3.33 -3.63 32.79
CA GLY A 18 4.77 -3.82 33.05
C GLY A 18 5.65 -2.58 32.92
N LEU A 19 5.10 -1.36 33.10
CA LEU A 19 5.84 -0.11 32.96
C LEU A 19 7.00 -0.06 33.96
N LYS A 20 8.21 -0.30 33.46
CA LYS A 20 9.45 -0.25 34.23
C LYS A 20 9.70 1.19 34.69
N ILE A 21 10.19 1.28 35.93
CA ILE A 21 10.61 2.51 36.59
C ILE A 21 11.72 3.17 35.75
N ASP A 22 11.42 4.34 35.24
CA ASP A 22 12.37 5.27 34.65
C ASP A 22 13.35 5.78 35.74
N SER A 23 14.56 6.14 35.32
CA SER A 23 15.75 6.38 36.17
C SER A 23 15.60 7.47 37.25
N ALA A 24 14.47 8.18 37.28
CA ALA A 24 14.10 9.17 38.28
C ALA A 24 13.30 8.60 39.48
N GLY A 25 12.99 7.29 39.50
CA GLY A 25 12.36 6.63 40.65
C GLY A 25 10.86 6.91 40.83
N VAL A 26 10.20 7.48 39.83
CA VAL A 26 8.75 7.73 39.85
C VAL A 26 8.03 6.48 39.32
N PRO A 27 7.07 5.89 40.05
CA PRO A 27 6.34 4.73 39.55
C PRO A 27 5.54 5.08 38.28
N GLY A 28 5.57 4.26 37.22
CA GLY A 28 4.92 4.56 35.94
C GLY A 28 3.40 4.82 36.02
N TYR A 29 2.72 4.26 37.02
CA TYR A 29 1.30 4.58 37.28
C TYR A 29 1.08 6.01 37.78
N PHE A 30 2.09 6.63 38.41
CA PHE A 30 2.04 8.03 38.87
C PHE A 30 2.08 8.98 37.67
N VAL A 31 2.86 8.65 36.63
CA VAL A 31 2.86 9.39 35.35
C VAL A 31 1.53 9.22 34.61
N ALA A 32 0.98 8.00 34.58
CA ALA A 32 -0.33 7.74 33.97
C ALA A 32 -1.48 8.46 34.72
N VAL A 33 -1.41 8.54 36.07
CA VAL A 33 -2.37 9.30 36.89
C VAL A 33 -2.18 10.81 36.68
N LEU A 34 -0.96 11.32 36.59
CA LEU A 34 -0.68 12.73 36.27
C LEU A 34 -1.11 13.10 34.84
N MET A 35 -1.03 12.16 33.89
CA MET A 35 -1.56 12.30 32.53
C MET A 35 -3.10 12.21 32.49
N SER A 36 -3.72 11.42 33.38
CA SER A 36 -5.18 11.34 33.50
C SER A 36 -5.81 12.60 34.10
N ASP A 37 -5.08 13.33 34.94
CA ASP A 37 -5.48 14.63 35.51
C ASP A 37 -5.12 15.81 34.59
N TYR A 38 -4.60 15.56 33.39
CA TYR A 38 -4.17 16.61 32.47
C TYR A 38 -5.39 17.39 31.96
N ARG A 39 -5.42 18.66 32.38
CA ARG A 39 -6.40 19.72 32.07
C ARG A 39 -6.94 19.59 30.61
N PRO A 40 -8.27 19.69 30.38
CA PRO A 40 -8.89 19.47 29.06
C PRO A 40 -8.36 20.39 27.95
N GLU A 41 -7.83 21.56 28.32
CA GLU A 41 -7.17 22.52 27.41
C GLU A 41 -5.89 21.95 26.81
N ALA A 42 -5.19 21.12 27.57
CA ALA A 42 -3.91 20.57 27.19
C ALA A 42 -4.06 19.21 26.45
N GLN A 43 -5.24 18.57 26.53
CA GLN A 43 -5.66 17.54 25.56
C GLN A 43 -5.87 18.13 24.16
N GLY A 44 -6.38 19.37 24.06
CA GLY A 44 -6.49 20.10 22.79
C GLY A 44 -5.13 20.48 22.19
N VAL A 45 -4.19 20.92 23.03
CA VAL A 45 -2.81 21.20 22.60
C VAL A 45 -2.07 19.91 22.21
N PHE A 46 -2.25 18.82 22.96
CA PHE A 46 -1.64 17.52 22.61
C PHE A 46 -2.20 16.95 21.30
N GLY A 47 -3.51 17.06 21.06
CA GLY A 47 -4.13 16.72 19.77
C GLY A 47 -3.61 17.59 18.63
N MET A 48 -3.47 18.90 18.87
CA MET A 48 -2.88 19.85 17.91
C MET A 48 -1.41 19.51 17.58
N LEU A 49 -0.61 19.11 18.56
CA LEU A 49 0.78 18.70 18.35
C LEU A 49 0.89 17.40 17.53
N ILE A 50 -0.02 16.44 17.74
CA ILE A 50 -0.07 15.20 16.95
C ILE A 50 -0.55 15.47 15.52
N GLU A 51 -1.55 16.35 15.34
CA GLU A 51 -1.99 16.78 14.01
C GLU A 51 -0.86 17.48 13.25
N GLU A 52 -0.12 18.39 13.88
CA GLU A 52 1.03 19.08 13.28
C GLU A 52 2.16 18.12 12.86
N GLU A 53 2.54 17.14 13.70
CA GLU A 53 3.53 16.11 13.32
C GLU A 53 3.05 15.28 12.11
N SER A 54 1.77 14.89 12.07
CA SER A 54 1.22 14.15 10.93
C SER A 54 1.19 14.99 9.63
N LEU A 55 0.88 16.28 9.73
CA LEU A 55 0.86 17.20 8.58
C LEU A 55 2.27 17.40 8.00
N ILE A 56 3.29 17.45 8.87
CA ILE A 56 4.69 17.53 8.47
C ILE A 56 5.12 16.25 7.73
N GLU A 57 4.72 15.06 8.18
CA GLU A 57 4.98 13.80 7.48
C GLU A 57 4.33 13.78 6.09
N TYR A 58 3.06 14.18 5.99
CA TYR A 58 2.38 14.29 4.69
C TYR A 58 3.05 15.33 3.79
N MET A 59 3.51 16.46 4.33
CA MET A 59 4.27 17.46 3.59
C MET A 59 5.57 16.90 3.03
N TYR A 60 6.32 16.10 3.81
CA TYR A 60 7.53 15.43 3.31
C TYR A 60 7.23 14.44 2.19
N ILE A 61 6.15 13.66 2.30
CA ILE A 61 5.71 12.73 1.25
C ILE A 61 5.35 13.50 -0.03
N MET A 62 4.56 14.58 0.09
CA MET A 62 4.20 15.42 -1.07
C MET A 62 5.42 16.08 -1.71
N LEU A 63 6.36 16.57 -0.90
CA LEU A 63 7.60 17.16 -1.38
C LEU A 63 8.45 16.11 -2.11
N PHE A 64 8.60 14.92 -1.55
CA PHE A 64 9.33 13.82 -2.17
C PHE A 64 8.72 13.43 -3.53
N LEU A 65 7.40 13.28 -3.59
CA LEU A 65 6.70 13.01 -4.84
C LEU A 65 6.88 14.15 -5.84
N GLY A 66 6.75 15.41 -5.41
CA GLY A 66 6.93 16.59 -6.24
C GLY A 66 8.34 16.70 -6.83
N VAL A 67 9.37 16.50 -6.01
CA VAL A 67 10.77 16.46 -6.46
C VAL A 67 11.01 15.26 -7.38
N GLY A 68 10.47 14.08 -7.05
CA GLY A 68 10.55 12.88 -7.88
C GLY A 68 9.98 13.10 -9.28
N PHE A 69 8.78 13.70 -9.38
CA PHE A 69 8.20 14.10 -10.65
C PHE A 69 9.05 15.15 -11.36
N ALA A 70 9.52 16.19 -10.67
CA ALA A 70 10.35 17.22 -11.27
C ALA A 70 11.62 16.62 -11.89
N VAL A 71 12.28 15.71 -11.19
CA VAL A 71 13.47 14.99 -11.69
C VAL A 71 13.12 14.06 -12.86
N ALA A 72 11.99 13.34 -12.79
CA ALA A 72 11.54 12.48 -13.89
C ALA A 72 11.21 13.27 -15.17
N PHE A 73 10.61 14.46 -15.03
CA PHE A 73 10.22 15.31 -16.17
C PHE A 73 11.33 16.25 -16.65
N ALA A 74 12.29 16.61 -15.79
CA ALA A 74 13.43 17.45 -16.14
C ALA A 74 14.16 17.03 -17.44
N PRO A 75 14.50 15.75 -17.68
CA PRO A 75 15.15 15.35 -18.93
C PRO A 75 14.23 15.51 -20.14
N PHE A 76 12.91 15.34 -20.01
CA PHE A 76 11.98 15.57 -21.12
C PHE A 76 11.89 17.06 -21.47
N VAL A 77 11.83 17.94 -20.48
CA VAL A 77 11.84 19.40 -20.69
C VAL A 77 13.17 19.85 -21.28
N ALA A 78 14.29 19.37 -20.73
CA ALA A 78 15.63 19.65 -21.24
C ALA A 78 15.78 19.16 -22.69
N ALA A 79 15.34 17.96 -23.01
CA ALA A 79 15.33 17.45 -24.37
C ALA A 79 14.45 18.31 -25.28
N TRP A 80 13.26 18.72 -24.85
CA TRP A 80 12.36 19.57 -25.64
C TRP A 80 12.95 20.97 -25.93
N MET A 81 13.78 21.51 -25.00
CA MET A 81 14.44 22.81 -25.16
C MET A 81 15.75 22.73 -25.94
N LEU A 82 16.58 21.71 -25.68
CA LEU A 82 17.94 21.60 -26.21
C LEU A 82 18.02 20.78 -27.51
N ALA A 83 17.04 19.90 -27.79
CA ALA A 83 17.10 19.07 -28.98
C ALA A 83 16.91 19.91 -30.25
N PRO A 84 17.76 19.71 -31.28
CA PRO A 84 17.59 20.38 -32.57
C PRO A 84 16.28 19.94 -33.21
N ARG A 85 15.35 20.88 -33.34
CA ARG A 85 14.03 20.66 -33.96
C ARG A 85 14.15 20.63 -35.47
N ARG A 86 14.54 19.48 -36.03
CA ARG A 86 14.44 19.24 -37.47
C ARG A 86 13.01 18.85 -37.81
N LYS A 87 12.38 19.50 -38.79
CA LYS A 87 11.11 19.05 -39.36
C LYS A 87 11.39 17.72 -40.07
N ASN A 88 10.93 16.63 -39.48
CA ASN A 88 11.08 15.27 -40.00
C ASN A 88 10.06 15.04 -41.12
N THR A 89 10.24 15.71 -42.26
CA THR A 89 9.37 15.49 -43.42
C THR A 89 9.71 14.15 -44.07
N GLY A 90 8.73 13.23 -44.16
CA GLY A 90 8.84 11.96 -44.89
C GLY A 90 8.94 10.72 -43.99
N SER A 91 9.91 9.85 -44.26
CA SER A 91 10.05 8.51 -43.64
C SER A 91 10.37 8.50 -42.14
N HIS A 92 10.57 9.66 -41.53
CA HIS A 92 10.86 9.80 -40.10
C HIS A 92 9.59 9.88 -39.23
N GLU A 93 8.41 10.11 -39.83
CA GLU A 93 7.11 10.06 -39.15
C GLU A 93 6.31 8.79 -39.47
N SER A 94 6.78 7.97 -40.43
CA SER A 94 6.15 6.69 -40.77
C SER A 94 6.46 5.62 -39.73
N ASN A 95 5.50 4.72 -39.48
CA ASN A 95 5.68 3.54 -38.63
C ASN A 95 6.87 2.70 -39.12
N TYR A 96 7.64 2.16 -38.17
CA TYR A 96 8.82 1.35 -38.47
C TYR A 96 8.40 -0.03 -39.00
N GLU A 97 8.45 -0.20 -40.32
CA GLU A 97 8.05 -1.45 -40.99
C GLU A 97 9.09 -1.84 -42.07
N CYS A 98 10.37 -1.98 -41.69
CA CYS A 98 11.45 -2.45 -42.59
C CYS A 98 11.63 -1.68 -43.92
N GLY A 99 11.11 -0.46 -44.04
CA GLY A 99 11.18 0.37 -45.25
C GLY A 99 10.11 0.05 -46.31
N ILE A 100 9.14 -0.81 -45.99
CA ILE A 100 7.95 -1.06 -46.81
C ILE A 100 6.73 -0.35 -46.22
N GLU A 101 5.74 -0.07 -47.06
CA GLU A 101 4.49 0.54 -46.60
C GLU A 101 3.73 -0.45 -45.70
N PRO A 102 3.25 -0.02 -44.52
CA PRO A 102 2.69 -0.93 -43.53
C PRO A 102 1.54 -1.76 -44.11
N TYR A 103 1.69 -3.08 -44.04
CA TYR A 103 0.72 -4.01 -44.61
C TYR A 103 -0.39 -4.31 -43.60
N GLY A 104 -1.62 -4.01 -43.99
CA GLY A 104 -2.80 -4.30 -43.18
C GLY A 104 -3.19 -3.17 -42.24
N LYS A 105 -4.37 -3.30 -41.66
CA LYS A 105 -4.97 -2.31 -40.76
C LYS A 105 -4.66 -2.71 -39.31
N ALA A 106 -4.18 -1.76 -38.50
CA ALA A 106 -3.79 -2.00 -37.10
C ALA A 106 -4.91 -2.61 -36.22
N TRP A 107 -6.17 -2.52 -36.64
CA TRP A 107 -7.33 -3.03 -35.92
C TRP A 107 -7.68 -4.50 -36.19
N ASP A 108 -7.10 -5.14 -37.21
CA ASP A 108 -7.37 -6.56 -37.49
C ASP A 108 -6.63 -7.49 -36.51
N PHE A 109 -5.74 -6.93 -35.67
CA PHE A 109 -5.12 -7.65 -34.55
C PHE A 109 -6.10 -7.75 -33.38
N ARG A 110 -6.79 -8.88 -33.29
CA ARG A 110 -7.56 -9.23 -32.10
C ARG A 110 -6.59 -9.65 -31.01
N TYR A 111 -6.36 -8.78 -30.02
CA TYR A 111 -5.65 -9.15 -28.81
C TYR A 111 -6.32 -10.39 -28.19
N GLY A 112 -5.51 -11.38 -27.84
CA GLY A 112 -6.02 -12.64 -27.28
C GLY A 112 -6.77 -12.41 -25.97
N VAL A 113 -7.85 -13.16 -25.74
CA VAL A 113 -8.63 -13.11 -24.47
C VAL A 113 -7.75 -13.37 -23.23
N ALA A 114 -6.60 -14.03 -23.42
CA ALA A 114 -5.61 -14.26 -22.38
C ALA A 114 -5.21 -12.97 -21.63
N TYR A 115 -4.99 -11.84 -22.31
CA TYR A 115 -4.59 -10.58 -21.65
C TYR A 115 -5.65 -10.09 -20.65
N TYR A 116 -6.93 -10.22 -21.00
CA TYR A 116 -8.04 -9.88 -20.11
C TYR A 116 -8.11 -10.83 -18.91
N LEU A 117 -7.92 -12.13 -19.13
CA LEU A 117 -7.94 -13.12 -18.05
C LEU A 117 -6.77 -12.90 -17.07
N TYR A 118 -5.58 -12.55 -17.56
CA TYR A 118 -4.45 -12.17 -16.70
C TYR A 118 -4.77 -10.93 -15.86
N ALA A 119 -5.34 -9.88 -16.45
CA ALA A 119 -5.71 -8.67 -15.72
C ALA A 119 -6.77 -8.95 -14.65
N LEU A 120 -7.77 -9.78 -14.96
CA LEU A 120 -8.84 -10.13 -14.03
C LEU A 120 -8.34 -10.98 -12.86
N ILE A 121 -7.45 -11.95 -13.12
CA ILE A 121 -6.82 -12.76 -12.07
C ILE A 121 -5.89 -11.89 -11.20
N PHE A 122 -5.11 -10.99 -11.80
CA PHE A 122 -4.25 -10.07 -11.05
C PHE A 122 -5.07 -9.16 -10.13
N LEU A 123 -6.16 -8.56 -10.65
CA LEU A 123 -7.04 -7.72 -9.85
C LEU A 123 -7.69 -8.48 -8.70
N ALA A 124 -8.15 -9.71 -8.95
CA ALA A 124 -8.71 -10.56 -7.90
C ALA A 124 -7.68 -10.87 -6.80
N PHE A 125 -6.45 -11.24 -7.20
CA PHE A 125 -5.36 -11.50 -6.27
C PHE A 125 -4.92 -10.27 -5.47
N ASP A 126 -4.92 -9.08 -6.07
CA ASP A 126 -4.57 -7.82 -5.39
C ASP A 126 -5.57 -7.49 -4.27
N VAL A 127 -6.87 -7.72 -4.53
CA VAL A 127 -7.92 -7.60 -3.50
C VAL A 127 -7.76 -8.65 -2.40
N ASP A 128 -7.33 -9.86 -2.75
CA ASP A 128 -7.08 -10.92 -1.77
C ASP A 128 -5.94 -10.56 -0.79
N ILE A 129 -4.88 -9.92 -1.28
CA ILE A 129 -3.79 -9.41 -0.44
C ILE A 129 -4.27 -8.31 0.51
N LEU A 130 -5.20 -7.46 0.09
CA LEU A 130 -5.78 -6.41 0.94
C LEU A 130 -6.41 -6.98 2.21
N PHE A 131 -6.98 -8.18 2.14
CA PHE A 131 -7.52 -8.87 3.30
C PHE A 131 -6.46 -9.41 4.27
N LEU A 132 -5.17 -9.44 3.88
CA LEU A 132 -4.07 -9.76 4.80
C LEU A 132 -3.76 -8.61 5.76
N PHE A 133 -4.10 -7.35 5.44
CA PHE A 133 -3.78 -6.22 6.32
C PHE A 133 -4.48 -6.28 7.70
N PRO A 134 -5.80 -6.53 7.80
CA PRO A 134 -6.45 -6.64 9.11
C PRO A 134 -5.87 -7.77 9.96
N VAL A 135 -5.60 -8.92 9.33
CA VAL A 135 -4.95 -10.06 9.97
C VAL A 135 -3.56 -9.66 10.45
N ALA A 136 -2.77 -8.97 9.61
CA ALA A 136 -1.45 -8.43 9.95
C ALA A 136 -1.48 -7.51 11.18
N THR A 137 -2.49 -6.64 11.28
CA THR A 137 -2.64 -5.73 12.43
C THR A 137 -3.12 -6.41 13.70
N ALA A 138 -3.86 -7.52 13.60
CA ALA A 138 -4.41 -8.24 14.74
C ALA A 138 -3.39 -9.16 15.45
N PHE A 139 -2.22 -9.43 14.85
CA PHE A 139 -1.21 -10.33 15.43
C PHE A 139 -0.62 -9.85 16.77
N HIS A 140 -0.64 -8.55 17.05
CA HIS A 140 -0.02 -8.02 18.27
C HIS A 140 -0.71 -8.50 19.56
N GLU A 141 -1.97 -8.92 19.51
CA GLU A 141 -2.75 -9.34 20.69
C GLU A 141 -3.07 -10.84 20.73
N ALA A 142 -2.63 -11.61 19.73
CA ALA A 142 -2.99 -13.02 19.57
C ALA A 142 -1.89 -13.98 20.08
N GLU A 143 -2.32 -15.11 20.63
CA GLU A 143 -1.44 -16.24 20.96
C GLU A 143 -0.69 -16.71 19.69
N PRO A 144 0.66 -16.77 19.68
CA PRO A 144 1.45 -16.96 18.47
C PRO A 144 1.07 -18.20 17.66
N LEU A 145 0.79 -19.32 18.33
CA LEU A 145 0.40 -20.56 17.68
C LEU A 145 -0.96 -20.46 16.98
N ARG A 146 -1.93 -19.82 17.62
CA ARG A 146 -3.26 -19.63 17.05
C ARG A 146 -3.22 -18.70 15.85
N ALA A 147 -2.44 -17.62 15.96
CA ALA A 147 -2.29 -16.64 14.91
C ALA A 147 -1.66 -17.24 13.64
N ILE A 148 -0.63 -18.08 13.79
CA ILE A 148 -0.02 -18.81 12.67
C ILE A 148 -1.02 -19.74 11.99
N VAL A 149 -1.82 -20.48 12.75
CA VAL A 149 -2.84 -21.39 12.19
C VAL A 149 -3.90 -20.61 11.40
N GLU A 150 -4.42 -19.52 11.96
CA GLU A 150 -5.41 -18.67 11.28
C GLU A 150 -4.82 -18.05 10.00
N PHE A 151 -3.56 -17.60 10.03
CA PHE A 151 -2.86 -17.08 8.86
C PHE A 151 -2.70 -18.12 7.75
N VAL A 152 -2.25 -19.33 8.11
CA VAL A 152 -2.02 -20.42 7.15
C VAL A 152 -3.34 -20.86 6.51
N ILE A 153 -4.43 -20.97 7.28
CA ILE A 153 -5.75 -21.30 6.75
C ILE A 153 -6.22 -20.18 5.81
N PHE A 154 -6.06 -18.92 6.20
CA PHE A 154 -6.48 -17.77 5.40
C PHE A 154 -5.75 -17.72 4.05
N VAL A 155 -4.41 -17.75 4.07
CA VAL A 155 -3.57 -17.78 2.87
C VAL A 155 -3.85 -19.04 2.03
N GLY A 156 -4.11 -20.18 2.68
CA GLY A 156 -4.46 -21.43 2.00
C GLY A 156 -5.75 -21.31 1.18
N ILE A 157 -6.79 -20.67 1.72
CA ILE A 157 -8.05 -20.43 1.01
C ILE A 157 -7.85 -19.48 -0.17
N LEU A 158 -7.12 -18.37 0.02
CA LEU A 158 -6.80 -17.42 -1.05
C LEU A 158 -6.00 -18.09 -2.19
N SER A 159 -5.01 -18.90 -1.83
CA SER A 159 -4.18 -19.63 -2.79
C SER A 159 -4.99 -20.62 -3.63
N LEU A 160 -6.10 -21.14 -3.10
CA LEU A 160 -6.97 -22.09 -3.79
C LEU A 160 -7.58 -21.50 -5.08
N ALA A 161 -7.89 -20.20 -5.08
CA ALA A 161 -8.41 -19.49 -6.25
C ALA A 161 -7.41 -19.49 -7.42
N ILE A 162 -6.13 -19.25 -7.13
CA ILE A 162 -5.04 -19.28 -8.12
C ILE A 162 -4.81 -20.70 -8.62
N VAL A 163 -4.74 -21.67 -7.70
CA VAL A 163 -4.56 -23.09 -8.05
C VAL A 163 -5.69 -23.56 -8.96
N TYR A 164 -6.94 -23.17 -8.67
CA TYR A 164 -8.08 -23.48 -9.54
C TYR A 164 -7.92 -22.92 -10.95
N ALA A 165 -7.54 -21.65 -11.09
CA ALA A 165 -7.32 -21.00 -12.38
C ALA A 165 -6.18 -21.67 -13.18
N TRP A 166 -5.11 -22.10 -12.49
CA TRP A 166 -4.01 -22.85 -13.10
C TRP A 166 -4.51 -24.20 -13.62
N VAL A 167 -5.18 -25.00 -12.78
CA VAL A 167 -5.70 -26.32 -13.17
C VAL A 167 -6.67 -26.21 -14.35
N LYS A 168 -7.45 -25.13 -14.43
CA LYS A 168 -8.33 -24.84 -15.56
C LYS A 168 -7.61 -24.42 -16.84
N GLY A 169 -6.29 -24.22 -16.81
CA GLY A 169 -5.50 -23.88 -17.98
C GLY A 169 -5.79 -22.49 -18.52
N VAL A 170 -6.21 -21.56 -17.66
CA VAL A 170 -6.49 -20.16 -18.03
C VAL A 170 -5.25 -19.46 -18.62
N PHE A 171 -4.06 -19.96 -18.27
CA PHE A 171 -2.77 -19.47 -18.74
C PHE A 171 -2.28 -20.13 -20.05
N ASN A 172 -3.07 -21.02 -20.66
CA ASN A 172 -2.67 -21.68 -21.89
C ASN A 172 -2.81 -20.75 -23.09
N TRP A 173 -1.67 -20.41 -23.70
CA TRP A 173 -1.64 -19.65 -24.94
C TRP A 173 -2.14 -20.52 -26.10
N GLN A 174 -3.33 -20.19 -26.62
CA GLN A 174 -3.84 -20.82 -27.83
C GLN A 174 -3.00 -20.36 -29.03
N ARG A 175 -2.05 -21.19 -29.46
CA ARG A 175 -1.32 -20.99 -30.71
C ARG A 175 -2.31 -21.25 -31.85
N LYS A 176 -2.60 -20.22 -32.65
CA LYS A 176 -3.36 -20.37 -33.90
C LYS A 176 -2.65 -21.42 -34.76
N ASN A 177 -3.27 -22.59 -34.91
CA ASN A 177 -2.83 -23.66 -35.78
C ASN A 177 -3.39 -23.38 -37.17
N ASN A 178 -2.50 -22.96 -38.08
CA ASN A 178 -2.85 -22.65 -39.46
C ASN A 178 -2.80 -23.98 -40.24
N SER A 179 -3.96 -24.56 -40.52
CA SER A 179 -4.15 -25.57 -41.58
C SER A 179 -4.84 -24.91 -42.77
#